data_AF-A0A9W9NCL2-F1
#
_entry.id   AF-A0A9W9NCL2-F1
#
_cell.length_a   1.000
_cell.length_b   1.000
_cell.length_c   1.000
_cell.angle_alpha   90.00
_cell.angle_beta   90.00
_cell.angle_gamma   90.00
#
_symmetry.space_group_name_H-M   'P 1'
#
loop_
_entity.id
_entity.type
_entity.pdbx_description
1 polymer ?
#
loop_
_entity_poly.entity_id
_entity_poly.type
_entity_poly.pdbx_seq_one_letter_code
_entity_poly.pdbx_strand_id
1 'polypeptide(L)'
;MSPKDILEREFFNEYIKKGNILMISEGLTGSDVVYTLRDGILRVELGREIYERTGLNGKPIRSGGRKHAKERFAIELNLRLPSMLHGKQGFERIVWAFKNVLDQSIAWLFCDLDPAALGYDGNKPINKHYPQWIDCTPHQTSYEQILVPALSGLVSENASELELQESCGELSEWIGMVQIGSPRVSANDDIDPYLSRYQVPNIDHSKATDLISLKWRGLLFF
;
A
#
# COMPACT_ATOMS: atom_id res chain seq x y z
N MET A 1 -8.67 17.24 -5.39
CA MET A 1 -8.57 17.69 -3.98
C MET A 1 -7.13 18.08 -3.73
N SER A 2 -6.89 19.30 -3.28
CA SER A 2 -5.55 19.78 -2.93
C SER A 2 -5.18 19.38 -1.50
N PRO A 3 -3.88 19.36 -1.12
CA PRO A 3 -3.47 19.09 0.26
C PRO A 3 -4.08 20.06 1.28
N LYS A 4 -4.37 21.32 0.88
CA LYS A 4 -5.03 22.31 1.73
C LYS A 4 -6.41 21.86 2.19
N ASP A 5 -7.14 21.14 1.34
CA ASP A 5 -8.52 20.71 1.60
C ASP A 5 -8.59 19.78 2.83
N ILE A 6 -7.52 19.01 3.09
CA ILE A 6 -7.36 18.14 4.27
C ILE A 6 -7.32 18.96 5.58
N LEU A 7 -6.87 20.22 5.50
CA LEU A 7 -6.74 21.13 6.64
C LEU A 7 -7.99 22.02 6.85
N GLU A 8 -8.99 21.91 5.97
CA GLU A 8 -10.24 22.64 6.13
C GLU A 8 -11.01 22.16 7.37
N ARG A 9 -11.64 23.09 8.09
CA ARG A 9 -12.16 22.84 9.45
C ARG A 9 -13.08 21.62 9.52
N GLU A 10 -13.97 21.46 8.56
CA GLU A 10 -14.92 20.34 8.56
C GLU A 10 -14.20 19.00 8.34
N PHE A 11 -13.41 18.88 7.28
CA PHE A 11 -12.64 17.67 6.98
C PHE A 11 -11.69 17.31 8.12
N PHE A 12 -10.92 18.29 8.59
CA PHE A 12 -9.90 18.12 9.62
C PHE A 12 -10.49 17.68 10.96
N ASN A 13 -11.60 18.30 11.39
CA ASN A 13 -12.21 17.93 12.66
C ASN A 13 -12.90 16.57 12.59
N GLU A 14 -13.58 16.28 11.48
CA GLU A 14 -14.32 15.02 11.31
C GLU A 14 -13.37 13.84 11.20
N TYR A 15 -12.43 13.87 10.25
CA TYR A 15 -11.64 12.70 9.90
C TYR A 15 -10.30 12.57 10.62
N ILE A 16 -9.73 13.68 11.09
CA ILE A 16 -8.38 13.69 11.68
C ILE A 16 -8.43 13.79 13.20
N LYS A 17 -9.25 14.70 13.73
CA LYS A 17 -9.35 14.91 15.19
C LYS A 17 -10.28 13.92 15.87
N LYS A 18 -11.47 13.67 15.30
CA LYS A 18 -12.45 12.75 15.86
C LYS A 18 -12.32 11.34 15.29
N GLY A 19 -12.27 11.25 13.96
CA GLY A 19 -12.24 9.98 13.23
C GLY A 19 -10.84 9.44 12.97
N ASN A 20 -10.80 8.41 12.14
CA ASN A 20 -9.57 7.80 11.66
C ASN A 20 -9.73 7.44 10.18
N ILE A 21 -8.80 7.94 9.36
CA ILE A 21 -8.81 7.71 7.92
C ILE A 21 -7.44 7.26 7.44
N LEU A 22 -7.45 6.57 6.31
CA LEU A 22 -6.27 6.30 5.51
C LEU A 22 -6.39 7.08 4.20
N MET A 23 -5.34 7.83 3.84
CA MET A 23 -5.26 8.45 2.52
C MET A 23 -3.90 8.25 1.89
N ILE A 24 -3.89 8.01 0.58
CA ILE A 24 -2.68 7.90 -0.24
C ILE A 24 -2.92 8.72 -1.50
N SER A 25 -1.99 9.62 -1.84
CA SER A 25 -2.06 10.35 -3.11
C SER A 25 -1.56 9.49 -4.27
N GLU A 26 -1.94 9.87 -5.48
CA GLU A 26 -1.24 9.41 -6.68
C GLU A 26 0.24 9.87 -6.68
N GLY A 27 1.03 9.23 -7.55
CA GLY A 27 2.44 9.55 -7.77
C GLY A 27 3.38 8.38 -7.46
N LEU A 28 4.58 8.46 -8.03
CA LEU A 28 5.64 7.47 -7.85
C LEU A 28 6.58 7.89 -6.71
N THR A 29 6.71 7.00 -5.72
CA THR A 29 7.65 7.16 -4.61
C THR A 29 9.07 7.29 -5.16
N GLY A 30 9.81 8.30 -4.73
CA GLY A 30 11.17 8.56 -5.23
C GLY A 30 11.27 9.54 -6.41
N SER A 31 10.19 9.84 -7.15
CA SER A 31 10.19 10.91 -8.17
C SER A 31 9.25 12.04 -7.82
N ASP A 32 7.98 11.73 -7.57
CA ASP A 32 6.92 12.73 -7.47
C ASP A 32 6.77 13.27 -6.05
N VAL A 33 5.89 14.26 -5.86
CA VAL A 33 5.45 14.65 -4.51
C VAL A 33 4.32 13.70 -4.12
N VAL A 34 4.53 12.92 -3.07
CA VAL A 34 3.56 11.93 -2.60
C VAL A 34 3.18 12.18 -1.15
N TYR A 35 1.92 11.89 -0.84
CA TYR A 35 1.31 12.11 0.46
C TYR A 35 0.72 10.82 0.99
N THR A 36 0.92 10.59 2.28
CA THR A 36 0.31 9.46 3.00
C THR A 36 -0.20 9.96 4.33
N LEU A 37 -1.49 9.76 4.61
CA LEU A 37 -2.12 10.07 5.88
C LEU A 37 -2.53 8.77 6.54
N ARG A 38 -1.97 8.49 7.72
CA ARG A 38 -2.36 7.35 8.55
C ARG A 38 -2.28 7.75 10.00
N ASP A 39 -3.31 7.39 10.77
CA ASP A 39 -3.34 7.65 12.22
C ASP A 39 -3.16 9.14 12.58
N GLY A 40 -3.69 10.03 11.72
CA GLY A 40 -3.54 11.48 11.87
C GLY A 40 -2.12 12.02 11.62
N ILE A 41 -1.19 11.19 11.15
CA ILE A 41 0.15 11.60 10.73
C ILE A 41 0.16 11.74 9.21
N LEU A 42 0.33 12.97 8.73
CA LEU A 42 0.52 13.27 7.33
C LEU A 42 2.01 13.26 7.01
N ARG A 43 2.42 12.29 6.20
CA ARG A 43 3.77 12.18 5.65
C ARG A 43 3.78 12.70 4.22
N VAL A 44 4.68 13.62 3.92
CA VAL A 44 4.89 14.19 2.58
C VAL A 44 6.32 13.88 2.15
N GLU A 45 6.48 13.19 1.02
CA GLU A 45 7.78 13.02 0.40
C GLU A 45 7.92 13.92 -0.82
N LEU A 46 9.05 14.60 -0.93
CA LEU A 46 9.28 15.54 -2.01
C LEU A 46 10.77 15.72 -2.30
N GLY A 47 11.07 16.27 -3.47
CA GLY A 47 12.43 16.65 -3.85
C GLY A 47 12.93 17.87 -3.09
N ARG A 48 14.26 18.03 -3.05
CA ARG A 48 14.95 19.13 -2.36
C ARG A 48 14.42 20.54 -2.68
N GLU A 49 14.22 20.85 -3.96
CA GLU A 49 13.79 22.19 -4.39
C GLU A 49 12.43 22.58 -3.78
N ILE A 50 11.46 21.68 -3.87
CA ILE A 50 10.13 21.91 -3.29
C ILE A 50 10.25 21.97 -1.76
N TYR A 51 11.11 21.13 -1.16
CA TYR A 51 11.29 21.05 0.28
C TYR A 51 11.77 22.38 0.87
N GLU A 52 12.82 22.96 0.29
CA GLU A 52 13.36 24.25 0.68
C GLU A 52 12.30 25.36 0.56
N ARG A 53 11.45 25.32 -0.48
CA ARG A 53 10.34 26.26 -0.67
C ARG A 53 9.22 26.12 0.35
N THR A 54 8.90 24.90 0.80
CA THR A 54 7.86 24.71 1.83
C THR A 54 8.25 25.35 3.17
N GLY A 55 9.56 25.42 3.44
CA GLY A 55 10.08 25.82 4.74
C GLY A 55 9.57 24.95 5.88
N LEU A 56 9.17 23.70 5.65
CA LEU A 56 8.72 22.81 6.72
C LEU A 56 9.89 21.96 7.25
N ASN A 57 9.76 21.48 8.49
CA ASN A 57 10.77 20.60 9.07
C ASN A 57 10.61 19.19 8.50
N GLY A 58 11.67 18.67 7.87
CA GLY A 58 11.68 17.33 7.27
C GLY A 58 13.04 16.67 7.48
N LYS A 59 13.10 15.36 7.24
CA LYS A 59 14.32 14.56 7.32
C LYS A 59 14.73 14.11 5.92
N PRO A 60 16.03 14.08 5.58
CA PRO A 60 16.49 13.53 4.32
C PRO A 60 16.20 12.03 4.26
N ILE A 61 15.71 11.56 3.11
CA ILE A 61 15.49 10.15 2.82
C ILE A 61 16.81 9.58 2.32
N ARG A 62 17.39 8.62 3.05
CA ARG A 62 18.65 7.99 2.65
C ARG A 62 18.45 7.20 1.36
N SER A 63 19.01 7.69 0.26
CA SER A 63 19.14 6.89 -0.95
C SER A 63 20.37 6.00 -0.77
N GLY A 64 20.17 4.69 -0.64
CA GLY A 64 21.23 3.72 -0.31
C GLY A 64 22.38 3.67 -1.33
N GLY A 65 23.31 4.61 -1.27
CA GLY A 65 24.56 4.64 -2.04
C GLY A 65 24.45 5.01 -3.52
N ARG A 66 23.27 5.37 -4.03
CA ARG A 66 23.10 5.71 -5.46
C ARG A 66 23.71 7.08 -5.76
N LYS A 67 24.87 7.08 -6.43
CA LYS A 67 25.67 8.26 -6.82
C LYS A 67 24.92 9.35 -7.60
N HIS A 68 23.76 9.03 -8.19
CA HIS A 68 22.93 9.96 -8.98
C HIS A 68 21.48 10.09 -8.49
N ALA A 69 21.16 9.61 -7.28
CA ALA A 69 19.81 9.80 -6.77
C ALA A 69 19.56 11.26 -6.40
N LYS A 70 18.46 11.84 -6.92
CA LYS A 70 18.00 13.16 -6.48
C LYS A 70 17.75 13.13 -4.98
N GLU A 71 18.27 14.11 -4.26
CA GLU A 71 18.08 14.24 -2.82
C GLU A 71 16.59 14.49 -2.51
N ARG A 72 16.05 13.70 -1.57
CA ARG A 72 14.64 13.72 -1.19
C ARG A 72 14.48 13.90 0.30
N PHE A 73 13.35 14.49 0.68
CA PHE A 73 13.00 14.79 2.05
C PHE A 73 11.62 14.23 2.39
N ALA A 74 11.46 13.75 3.61
CA ALA A 74 10.20 13.36 4.21
C ALA A 74 9.83 14.36 5.31
N ILE A 75 8.69 15.02 5.16
CA ILE A 75 8.06 15.84 6.19
C ILE A 75 7.02 14.97 6.88
N GLU A 76 7.07 14.89 8.21
CA GLU A 76 6.06 14.16 9.01
C GLU A 76 5.34 15.15 9.93
N LEU A 77 4.03 15.28 9.72
CA LEU A 77 3.17 16.20 10.45
C LEU A 77 2.17 15.39 11.26
N ASN A 78 2.34 15.33 12.58
CA ASN A 78 1.31 14.79 13.45
C ASN A 78 0.20 15.84 13.62
N LEU A 79 -0.87 15.69 12.84
CA LEU A 79 -2.00 16.61 12.79
C LEU A 79 -2.91 16.51 14.02
N ARG A 80 -2.72 15.51 14.89
CA ARG A 80 -3.51 15.33 16.12
C ARG A 80 -2.96 16.10 17.32
N LEU A 81 -1.74 16.62 17.24
CA LEU A 81 -1.17 17.42 18.32
C LEU A 81 -2.06 18.63 18.71
N PRO A 82 -2.07 19.04 20.00
CA PRO A 82 -2.84 20.20 20.46
C PRO A 82 -2.45 21.52 19.77
N SER A 83 -1.24 21.61 19.23
CA SER A 83 -0.74 22.76 18.47
C SER A 83 -1.28 22.83 17.03
N MET A 84 -1.91 21.76 16.53
CA MET A 84 -2.47 21.67 15.19
C MET A 84 -3.92 22.13 15.18
N LEU A 85 -4.07 23.45 15.31
CA LEU A 85 -5.33 24.18 15.33
C LEU A 85 -5.16 25.48 14.56
N HIS A 86 -6.21 25.88 13.83
CA HIS A 86 -6.28 27.18 13.15
C HIS A 86 -5.98 28.33 14.11
N GLY A 87 -5.14 29.28 13.68
CA GLY A 87 -4.66 30.42 14.48
C GLY A 87 -3.37 30.17 15.26
N LYS A 88 -2.85 28.93 15.32
CA LYS A 88 -1.51 28.66 15.88
C LYS A 88 -0.44 28.80 14.81
N GLN A 89 0.64 29.51 15.11
CA GLN A 89 1.73 29.79 14.15
C GLN A 89 2.27 28.53 13.45
N GLY A 90 2.45 27.43 14.19
CA GLY A 90 2.92 26.17 13.63
C GLY A 90 1.97 25.58 12.59
N PHE A 91 0.66 25.63 12.86
CA PHE A 91 -0.36 25.14 11.95
C PHE A 91 -0.55 26.08 10.74
N GLU A 92 -0.52 27.41 10.96
CA GLU A 92 -0.59 28.39 9.88
C GLU A 92 0.58 28.26 8.89
N ARG A 93 1.77 27.86 9.35
CA ARG A 93 2.91 27.56 8.47
C ARG A 93 2.62 26.38 7.54
N ILE A 94 1.94 25.34 8.03
CA ILE A 94 1.54 24.18 7.23
C ILE A 94 0.47 24.62 6.20
N VAL A 95 -0.54 25.36 6.65
CA VAL A 95 -1.59 25.91 5.77
C VAL A 95 -0.97 26.78 4.67
N TRP A 96 0.01 27.62 5.01
CA TRP A 96 0.73 28.43 4.03
C TRP A 96 1.47 27.56 3.00
N ALA A 97 2.20 26.54 3.45
CA ALA A 97 2.92 25.64 2.54
C ALA A 97 1.97 24.92 1.58
N PHE A 98 0.81 24.46 2.06
CA PHE A 98 -0.20 23.77 1.25
C PHE A 98 -1.01 24.70 0.35
N LYS A 99 -0.99 26.00 0.63
CA LYS A 99 -1.65 27.01 -0.22
C LYS A 99 -0.75 27.59 -1.30
N ASN A 100 0.56 27.71 -1.04
CA ASN A 100 1.48 28.49 -1.89
C ASN A 100 2.57 27.66 -2.57
N VAL A 101 2.85 26.45 -2.07
CA VAL A 101 3.94 25.60 -2.59
C VAL A 101 3.41 24.25 -3.04
N LEU A 102 2.59 23.62 -2.19
CA LEU A 102 1.96 22.32 -2.43
C LEU A 102 0.48 22.52 -2.77
N ASP A 103 0.22 23.40 -3.74
CA ASP A 103 -1.11 23.92 -4.09
C ASP A 103 -1.84 23.09 -5.16
N GLN A 104 -1.14 22.14 -5.77
CA GLN A 104 -1.67 21.33 -6.85
C GLN A 104 -2.76 20.38 -6.34
N SER A 105 -3.82 20.25 -7.13
CA SER A 105 -4.81 19.20 -6.92
C SER A 105 -4.24 17.87 -7.39
N ILE A 106 -4.45 16.83 -6.57
CA ILE A 106 -4.02 15.47 -6.88
C ILE A 106 -5.17 14.49 -6.62
N ALA A 107 -5.09 13.32 -7.23
CA ALA A 107 -5.96 12.20 -6.94
C ALA A 107 -5.57 11.55 -5.62
N TRP A 108 -6.59 11.14 -4.85
CA TRP A 108 -6.42 10.49 -3.56
C TRP A 108 -7.22 9.19 -3.53
N LEU A 109 -6.62 8.14 -3.01
CA LEU A 109 -7.35 7.04 -2.40
C LEU A 109 -7.68 7.43 -0.97
N PHE A 110 -8.95 7.34 -0.61
CA PHE A 110 -9.48 7.68 0.71
C PHE A 110 -10.23 6.49 1.27
N CYS A 111 -9.96 6.15 2.53
CA CYS A 111 -10.71 5.14 3.27
C CYS A 111 -11.03 5.66 4.67
N ASP A 112 -12.32 5.67 4.99
CA ASP A 112 -12.82 5.90 6.34
C ASP A 112 -12.71 4.60 7.13
N LEU A 113 -11.98 4.60 8.25
CA LEU A 113 -11.72 3.39 9.05
C LEU A 113 -12.76 3.19 10.15
N ASP A 114 -13.70 4.12 10.31
CA ASP A 114 -14.81 3.93 11.23
C ASP A 114 -15.84 2.94 10.62
N PRO A 115 -16.05 1.76 11.23
CA PRO A 115 -16.97 0.75 10.72
C PRO A 115 -18.43 1.21 10.73
N ALA A 116 -18.81 2.15 11.61
CA ALA A 116 -20.15 2.75 11.61
C ALA A 116 -20.35 3.72 10.42
N ALA A 117 -19.25 4.14 9.81
CA ALA A 117 -19.23 5.05 8.69
C ALA A 117 -19.36 4.33 7.33
N LEU A 118 -19.46 2.99 7.33
CA LEU A 118 -19.80 2.14 6.19
C LEU A 118 -21.28 2.30 5.81
N GLY A 119 -21.65 3.49 5.38
CA GLY A 119 -22.99 3.85 4.94
C GLY A 119 -22.95 5.19 4.22
N TYR A 120 -23.70 5.31 3.14
CA TYR A 120 -23.83 6.58 2.42
C TYR A 120 -24.67 7.54 3.26
N ASP A 121 -24.00 8.37 4.06
CA ASP A 121 -24.58 9.63 4.50
C ASP A 121 -24.04 10.73 3.58
N GLY A 122 -24.92 11.28 2.75
CA GLY A 122 -24.61 12.37 1.81
C GLY A 122 -24.04 13.62 2.50
N ASN A 123 -24.06 13.67 3.83
CA ASN A 123 -23.62 14.79 4.64
C ASN A 123 -22.13 14.75 5.08
N LYS A 124 -21.35 13.76 4.63
CA LYS A 124 -19.93 13.66 4.98
C LYS A 124 -19.05 14.73 4.29
N PRO A 125 -18.04 15.34 4.97
CA PRO A 125 -17.22 16.40 4.38
C PRO A 125 -16.50 16.00 3.08
N ILE A 126 -16.13 14.73 2.91
CA ILE A 126 -15.49 14.23 1.68
C ILE A 126 -16.37 14.41 0.44
N ASN A 127 -17.70 14.44 0.58
CA ASN A 127 -18.64 14.54 -0.54
C ASN A 127 -18.51 15.87 -1.29
N LYS A 128 -17.94 16.92 -0.68
CA LYS A 128 -17.62 18.20 -1.35
C LYS A 128 -16.65 18.03 -2.52
N HIS A 129 -15.88 16.94 -2.53
CA HIS A 129 -14.90 16.63 -3.57
C HIS A 129 -15.39 15.61 -4.60
N TYR A 130 -16.69 15.25 -4.57
CA TYR A 130 -17.31 14.31 -5.50
C TYR A 130 -16.52 13.00 -5.64
N PRO A 131 -16.29 12.26 -4.52
CA PRO A 131 -15.47 11.05 -4.55
C PRO A 131 -16.11 9.97 -5.43
N GLN A 132 -15.25 9.20 -6.11
CA GLN A 132 -15.66 7.99 -6.79
C GLN A 132 -15.55 6.79 -5.84
N TRP A 133 -16.63 6.06 -5.70
CA TRP A 133 -16.67 4.85 -4.88
C TRP A 133 -16.01 3.70 -5.64
N ILE A 134 -15.12 2.98 -4.95
CA ILE A 134 -14.41 1.82 -5.50
C ILE A 134 -14.80 0.60 -4.67
N ASP A 135 -15.61 -0.27 -5.27
CA ASP A 135 -15.97 -1.54 -4.65
C ASP A 135 -14.82 -2.53 -4.76
N CYS A 136 -14.28 -2.95 -3.61
CA CYS A 136 -13.22 -3.93 -3.54
C CYS A 136 -13.80 -5.36 -3.53
N THR A 137 -14.35 -5.80 -4.66
CA THR A 137 -14.84 -7.18 -4.79
C THR A 137 -13.68 -8.15 -5.03
N PRO A 138 -13.63 -9.32 -4.34
CA PRO A 138 -12.62 -10.33 -4.62
C PRO A 138 -12.76 -10.84 -6.06
N HIS A 139 -11.66 -10.86 -6.80
CA HIS A 139 -11.57 -11.59 -8.04
C HIS A 139 -11.27 -13.06 -7.73
N GLN A 140 -12.21 -13.95 -8.06
CA GLN A 140 -12.08 -15.38 -7.87
C GLN A 140 -11.57 -16.05 -9.15
N THR A 141 -10.57 -16.91 -9.01
CA THR A 141 -10.07 -17.78 -10.09
C THR A 141 -10.03 -19.21 -9.59
N SER A 142 -10.71 -20.10 -10.31
CA SER A 142 -10.67 -21.54 -10.05
C SER A 142 -9.58 -22.19 -10.89
N TYR A 143 -8.84 -23.11 -10.29
CA TYR A 143 -7.84 -23.94 -10.94
C TYR A 143 -8.18 -25.40 -10.70
N GLU A 144 -8.07 -26.23 -11.72
CA GLU A 144 -8.39 -27.65 -11.64
C GLU A 144 -7.12 -28.48 -11.71
N GLN A 145 -7.11 -29.59 -10.98
CA GLN A 145 -6.04 -30.59 -11.04
C GLN A 145 -4.63 -30.00 -10.87
N ILE A 146 -4.46 -29.09 -9.90
CA ILE A 146 -3.15 -28.51 -9.58
C ILE A 146 -2.42 -29.43 -8.62
N LEU A 147 -1.16 -29.74 -8.92
CA LEU A 147 -0.26 -30.45 -8.01
C LEU A 147 0.10 -29.53 -6.84
N VAL A 148 -0.44 -29.85 -5.67
CA VAL A 148 -0.19 -29.12 -4.42
C VAL A 148 0.93 -29.83 -3.65
N PRO A 149 2.05 -29.16 -3.34
CA PRO A 149 3.13 -29.73 -2.53
C PRO A 149 2.63 -30.01 -1.11
N ALA A 150 3.24 -30.98 -0.42
CA ALA A 150 2.90 -31.27 0.97
C ALA A 150 3.23 -30.06 1.87
N LEU A 151 2.20 -29.39 2.37
CA LEU A 151 2.35 -28.21 3.25
C LEU A 151 2.71 -28.60 4.70
N SER A 152 2.45 -29.84 5.09
CA SER A 152 2.80 -30.35 6.41
C SER A 152 4.32 -30.52 6.54
N GLY A 153 4.92 -29.88 7.55
CA GLY A 153 6.36 -29.98 7.80
C GLY A 153 7.23 -29.02 6.98
N LEU A 154 6.61 -28.13 6.20
CA LEU A 154 7.28 -27.13 5.36
C LEU A 154 8.07 -26.10 6.18
N VAL A 155 7.65 -25.90 7.44
CA VAL A 155 8.40 -25.17 8.47
C VAL A 155 8.49 -26.10 9.69
N SER A 156 9.70 -26.54 10.01
CA SER A 156 9.98 -27.32 11.22
C SER A 156 10.63 -26.39 12.26
N GLU A 157 10.20 -26.47 13.52
CA GLU A 157 10.78 -25.68 14.61
C GLU A 157 12.29 -25.98 14.83
N ASN A 158 12.74 -27.14 14.35
CA ASN A 158 14.14 -27.57 14.43
C ASN A 158 14.92 -27.36 13.11
N ALA A 159 14.31 -26.77 12.07
CA ALA A 159 15.00 -26.50 10.82
C ALA A 159 16.06 -25.41 11.00
N SER A 160 17.19 -25.56 10.32
CA SER A 160 18.17 -24.49 10.19
C SER A 160 17.61 -23.32 9.36
N GLU A 161 18.21 -22.14 9.50
CA GLU A 161 17.82 -20.95 8.73
C GLU A 161 17.91 -21.17 7.22
N LEU A 162 18.91 -21.94 6.77
CA LEU A 162 19.13 -22.24 5.36
C LEU A 162 18.04 -23.18 4.80
N GLU A 163 17.69 -24.24 5.52
CA GLU A 163 16.61 -25.14 5.14
C GLU A 163 15.24 -24.43 5.10
N LEU A 164 15.02 -23.50 6.04
CA LEU A 164 13.81 -22.69 6.05
C LEU A 164 13.76 -21.75 4.84
N GLN A 165 14.88 -21.14 4.49
CA GLN A 165 14.99 -20.26 3.33
C GLN A 165 14.71 -21.01 2.02
N GLU A 166 15.27 -22.21 1.86
CA GLU A 166 15.03 -23.07 0.69
C GLU A 166 13.55 -23.47 0.61
N SER A 167 12.99 -24.01 1.69
CA SER A 167 11.59 -24.47 1.73
C SER A 167 10.59 -23.34 1.47
N CYS A 168 10.82 -22.16 2.06
CA CYS A 168 9.99 -20.98 1.81
C CYS A 168 10.16 -20.45 0.39
N GLY A 169 11.37 -20.53 -0.16
CA GLY A 169 11.67 -20.16 -1.54
C GLY A 169 10.91 -21.02 -2.54
N GLU A 170 10.99 -22.33 -2.40
CA GLU A 170 10.28 -23.31 -3.23
C GLU A 170 8.76 -23.14 -3.16
N LEU A 171 8.21 -22.95 -1.96
CA LEU A 171 6.77 -22.70 -1.79
C LEU A 171 6.36 -21.36 -2.42
N SER A 172 7.15 -20.31 -2.24
CA SER A 172 6.89 -18.99 -2.84
C SER A 172 6.89 -19.07 -4.37
N GLU A 173 7.84 -19.80 -4.95
CA GLU A 173 7.89 -20.04 -6.39
C GLU A 173 6.65 -20.81 -6.87
N TRP A 174 6.26 -21.88 -6.18
CA TRP A 174 5.03 -22.61 -6.49
C TRP A 174 3.77 -21.73 -6.42
N ILE A 175 3.61 -20.93 -5.37
CA ILE A 175 2.51 -19.96 -5.28
C ILE A 175 2.54 -19.01 -6.47
N GLY A 176 3.71 -18.50 -6.85
CA GLY A 176 3.89 -17.66 -8.04
C GLY A 176 3.41 -18.34 -9.32
N MET A 177 3.78 -19.61 -9.51
CA MET A 177 3.39 -20.43 -10.68
C MET A 177 1.88 -20.67 -10.75
N VAL A 178 1.23 -20.92 -9.60
CA VAL A 178 -0.23 -21.01 -9.50
C VAL A 178 -0.89 -19.66 -9.85
N GLN A 179 -0.38 -18.55 -9.30
CA GLN A 179 -0.96 -17.21 -9.52
C GLN A 179 -0.92 -16.74 -10.97
N ILE A 180 0.06 -17.19 -11.76
CA ILE A 180 0.14 -16.88 -13.20
C ILE A 180 -0.57 -17.94 -14.07
N GLY A 181 -1.21 -18.95 -13.47
CA GLY A 181 -1.88 -20.03 -14.18
C GLY A 181 -0.92 -20.88 -15.03
N SER A 182 0.31 -21.09 -14.54
CA SER A 182 1.31 -21.84 -15.30
C SER A 182 0.87 -23.29 -15.52
N PRO A 183 1.00 -23.85 -16.73
CA PRO A 183 0.76 -25.28 -16.96
C PRO A 183 1.65 -26.19 -16.12
N ARG A 184 2.84 -25.73 -15.70
CA ARG A 184 3.81 -26.55 -14.94
C ARG A 184 3.34 -27.04 -13.59
N VAL A 185 2.29 -26.45 -13.05
CA VAL A 185 1.68 -26.89 -11.79
C VAL A 185 0.48 -27.81 -12.00
N SER A 186 0.09 -28.09 -13.25
CA SER A 186 -0.99 -29.02 -13.56
C SER A 186 -0.52 -30.47 -13.42
N ALA A 187 -1.39 -31.34 -12.91
CA ALA A 187 -1.15 -32.78 -12.85
C ALA A 187 -1.10 -33.44 -14.24
N ASN A 188 -1.64 -32.77 -15.26
CA ASN A 188 -1.70 -33.26 -16.64
C ASN A 188 -0.59 -32.67 -17.52
N ASP A 189 0.42 -32.04 -16.92
CA ASP A 189 1.48 -31.38 -17.67
C ASP A 189 2.47 -32.38 -18.28
N ASP A 190 2.83 -32.14 -19.54
CA ASP A 190 3.71 -33.02 -20.36
C ASP A 190 4.70 -32.18 -21.19
N ILE A 191 5.07 -31.01 -20.69
CA ILE A 191 6.08 -30.18 -21.35
C ILE A 191 7.45 -30.86 -21.32
N ASP A 192 8.18 -30.70 -22.42
CA ASP A 192 9.55 -31.19 -22.55
C ASP A 192 10.48 -30.58 -21.47
N PRO A 193 11.20 -31.40 -20.69
CA PRO A 193 12.20 -30.93 -19.72
C PRO A 193 13.30 -30.03 -20.29
N TYR A 194 13.59 -30.12 -21.60
CA TYR A 194 14.51 -29.20 -22.28
C TYR A 194 13.94 -27.78 -22.40
N LEU A 195 12.61 -27.62 -22.41
CA LEU A 195 11.93 -26.32 -22.48
C LEU A 195 11.66 -25.75 -21.09
N SER A 196 11.32 -26.58 -20.11
CA SER A 196 11.09 -26.13 -18.73
C SER A 196 11.54 -27.16 -17.71
N ARG A 197 12.44 -26.74 -16.81
CA ARG A 197 12.97 -27.58 -15.73
C ARG A 197 12.26 -27.38 -14.40
N TYR A 198 11.32 -26.44 -14.31
CA TYR A 198 10.55 -26.23 -13.08
C TYR A 198 9.76 -27.50 -12.75
N GLN A 199 9.76 -27.89 -11.48
CA GLN A 199 9.00 -29.01 -10.97
C GLN A 199 8.36 -28.61 -9.64
N VAL A 200 7.16 -29.12 -9.36
CA VAL A 200 6.48 -28.87 -8.08
C VAL A 200 7.33 -29.43 -6.93
N PRO A 201 7.55 -28.65 -5.85
CA PRO A 201 8.35 -29.10 -4.71
C PRO A 201 7.80 -30.40 -4.12
N ASN A 202 8.70 -31.33 -3.76
CA ASN A 202 8.34 -32.63 -3.19
C ASN A 202 7.23 -33.34 -3.99
N ILE A 203 7.38 -33.40 -5.32
CA ILE A 203 6.36 -33.92 -6.25
C ILE A 203 5.82 -35.30 -5.85
N ASP A 204 6.66 -36.17 -5.29
CA ASP A 204 6.31 -37.53 -4.86
C ASP A 204 5.27 -37.54 -3.73
N HIS A 205 5.16 -36.43 -3.00
CA HIS A 205 4.19 -36.21 -1.94
C HIS A 205 3.10 -35.20 -2.32
N SER A 206 3.14 -34.68 -3.55
CA SER A 206 2.15 -33.74 -4.05
C SER A 206 0.83 -34.43 -4.37
N LYS A 207 -0.28 -33.68 -4.30
CA LYS A 207 -1.62 -34.18 -4.61
C LYS A 207 -2.31 -33.26 -5.59
N ALA A 208 -2.89 -33.85 -6.64
CA ALA A 208 -3.77 -33.14 -7.56
C ALA A 208 -5.02 -32.67 -6.82
N THR A 209 -5.23 -31.37 -6.78
CA THR A 209 -6.30 -30.71 -6.02
C THR A 209 -6.85 -29.54 -6.82
N ASP A 210 -8.16 -29.33 -6.73
CA ASP A 210 -8.78 -28.13 -7.29
C ASP A 210 -8.62 -26.98 -6.29
N LEU A 211 -8.16 -25.82 -6.78
CA LEU A 211 -7.84 -24.66 -5.97
C LEU A 211 -8.73 -23.47 -6.35
N ILE A 212 -8.99 -22.62 -5.36
CA ILE A 212 -9.61 -21.31 -5.56
C ILE A 212 -8.63 -20.24 -5.09
N SER A 213 -8.25 -19.33 -5.98
CA SER A 213 -7.53 -18.12 -5.64
C SER A 213 -8.49 -16.95 -5.52
N LEU A 214 -8.35 -16.18 -4.45
CA LEU A 214 -9.09 -14.94 -4.22
C LEU A 214 -8.10 -13.76 -4.25
N LYS A 215 -8.36 -12.78 -5.10
CA LYS A 215 -7.52 -11.60 -5.27
C LYS A 215 -8.31 -10.32 -5.07
N TRP A 216 -8.02 -9.61 -3.99
CA TRP A 216 -8.53 -8.25 -3.77
C TRP A 216 -7.57 -7.24 -4.41
N ARG A 217 -8.13 -6.20 -5.03
CA ARG A 217 -7.37 -5.08 -5.59
C ARG A 217 -7.98 -3.77 -5.11
N GLY A 218 -7.17 -2.93 -4.49
CA GLY A 218 -7.61 -1.65 -3.96
C GLY A 218 -6.74 -1.19 -2.79
N LEU A 219 -7.24 -0.19 -2.06
CA LEU A 219 -6.66 0.25 -0.80
C LEU A 219 -7.12 -0.70 0.32
N LEU A 220 -6.32 -1.72 0.60
CA LEU A 220 -6.62 -2.72 1.62
C LEU A 220 -5.89 -2.39 2.93
N PHE A 221 -6.59 -2.52 4.04
CA PHE A 221 -6.05 -2.39 5.38
C PHE A 221 -6.38 -3.68 6.17
N PHE A 222 -5.39 -4.18 6.90
CA PHE A 222 -5.47 -5.40 7.71
C PHE A 222 -5.08 -5.08 9.15
#